data_AF-A0A9P6V638-F1
#
_entry.id   AF-A0A9P6V638-F1
#
_cell.length_a   1.000
_cell.length_b   1.000
_cell.length_c   1.000
_cell.angle_alpha   90.00
_cell.angle_beta   90.00
_cell.angle_gamma   90.00
#
_symmetry.space_group_name_H-M   'P 1'
#
loop_
_entity.id
_entity.type
_entity.pdbx_description
1 polymer ?
#
loop_
_entity_poly.entity_id
_entity_poly.type
_entity_poly.pdbx_seq_one_letter_code
_entity_poly.pdbx_strand_id
1 'polypeptide(L)'
;AIAVDECISKKYITHKYPEPLSSPLYVYNGEDQPEFVDSQGVQKLCDFTIPLPHIPGAAPGTPVIFTLRLYFGRTELKAEAEFQSGEVISTLCHF
;
A
#
# COMPACT_ATOMS: atom_id res chain seq x y z
N ALA A 1 12.10 13.35 -6.09
CA ALA A 1 12.90 12.52 -5.17
C ALA A 1 12.10 12.37 -3.87
N ILE A 2 11.98 11.15 -3.35
CA ILE A 2 11.35 10.89 -2.04
C ILE A 2 12.44 11.04 -0.99
N ALA A 3 12.24 11.89 0.01
CA ALA A 3 13.22 12.07 1.09
C ALA A 3 13.18 10.88 2.07
N VAL A 4 14.31 10.58 2.70
CA VAL A 4 14.37 9.64 3.83
C VAL A 4 13.48 10.20 4.95
N ASP A 5 12.69 9.34 5.58
CA ASP A 5 11.68 9.66 6.60
C ASP A 5 10.45 10.42 6.08
N GLU A 6 10.30 10.58 4.76
CA GLU A 6 9.09 11.14 4.19
C GLU A 6 7.95 10.12 4.24
N CYS A 7 6.80 10.56 4.77
CA CYS A 7 5.57 9.78 4.77
C CYS A 7 4.79 10.08 3.49
N ILE A 8 4.67 9.09 2.61
CA ILE A 8 3.75 9.16 1.48
C ILE A 8 2.42 8.55 1.91
N SER A 9 1.35 9.35 1.92
CA SER A 9 0.02 8.89 2.28
C SER A 9 -0.96 9.01 1.12
N LYS A 10 -1.74 7.95 0.87
CA LYS A 10 -2.82 7.98 -0.12
C LYS A 10 -4.04 7.22 0.38
N LYS A 11 -5.22 7.78 0.12
CA LYS A 11 -6.51 7.18 0.46
C LYS A 11 -6.99 6.30 -0.67
N TYR A 12 -7.47 5.11 -0.32
CA TYR A 12 -7.99 4.13 -1.26
C TYR A 12 -9.38 3.66 -0.85
N ILE A 13 -10.12 3.14 -1.84
CA ILE A 13 -11.37 2.42 -1.65
C ILE A 13 -11.25 1.08 -2.36
N THR A 14 -11.66 0.01 -1.70
CA THR A 14 -11.75 -1.32 -2.29
C THR A 14 -13.17 -1.87 -2.15
N HIS A 15 -13.59 -2.66 -3.13
CA HIS A 15 -14.85 -3.41 -3.12
C HIS A 15 -14.62 -4.92 -3.02
N LYS A 16 -13.43 -5.34 -2.59
CA LYS A 16 -13.07 -6.76 -2.52
C LYS A 16 -13.41 -7.44 -1.19
N TYR A 17 -14.10 -6.77 -0.27
CA TYR A 17 -14.41 -7.36 1.04
C TYR A 17 -15.11 -8.72 0.92
N PRO A 18 -14.72 -9.76 1.69
CA PRO A 18 -13.68 -9.78 2.73
C PRO A 18 -12.27 -10.21 2.23
N GLU A 19 -12.05 -10.30 0.92
CA GLU A 19 -10.77 -10.75 0.36
C GLU A 19 -9.63 -9.78 0.70
N PRO A 20 -8.48 -10.28 1.18
CA PRO A 20 -7.28 -9.47 1.37
C PRO A 20 -6.83 -8.80 0.06
N LEU A 21 -6.25 -7.62 0.16
CA LEU A 21 -5.70 -6.93 -1.01
C LEU A 21 -4.24 -7.31 -1.21
N SER A 22 -3.90 -7.76 -2.42
CA SER A 22 -2.51 -7.79 -2.87
C SER A 22 -2.11 -6.38 -3.30
N SER A 23 -1.05 -5.85 -2.70
CA SER A 23 -0.54 -4.51 -2.94
C SER A 23 0.97 -4.58 -3.22
N PRO A 24 1.40 -4.92 -4.44
CA PRO A 24 2.81 -4.85 -4.80
C PRO A 24 3.27 -3.39 -4.89
N LEU A 25 4.47 -3.11 -4.37
CA LEU A 25 5.12 -1.82 -4.50
C LEU A 25 6.19 -1.87 -5.58
N TYR A 26 6.19 -0.85 -6.44
CA TYR A 26 7.16 -0.67 -7.51
C TYR A 26 7.87 0.67 -7.34
N VAL A 27 9.13 0.72 -7.77
CA VAL A 27 9.97 1.91 -7.77
C VAL A 27 10.48 2.18 -9.19
N TYR A 28 10.64 3.44 -9.50
CA TYR A 28 11.20 3.90 -10.77
C TYR A 28 12.12 5.08 -10.48
N ASN A 29 13.34 5.03 -11.02
CA ASN A 29 14.36 6.06 -10.84
C ASN A 29 14.60 6.81 -12.16
N GLY A 30 13.57 7.50 -12.64
CA GLY A 30 13.64 8.38 -13.80
C GLY A 30 12.82 9.65 -13.55
N GLU A 31 12.91 10.60 -14.47
CA GLU A 31 12.25 11.92 -14.31
C GLU A 31 10.75 11.85 -14.58
N ASP A 32 10.34 11.01 -15.53
CA ASP A 32 8.94 10.84 -15.94
C ASP A 32 8.24 9.74 -15.15
N GLN A 33 6.93 9.90 -14.91
CA GLN A 33 6.15 8.83 -14.30
C GLN A 33 5.94 7.69 -15.31
N PRO A 34 6.30 6.43 -14.99
CA PRO A 34 6.08 5.31 -15.90
C PRO A 34 4.57 5.04 -16.06
N GLU A 35 4.16 4.70 -17.28
CA GLU A 35 2.76 4.38 -17.60
C GLU A 35 2.31 3.04 -16.99
N PHE A 36 3.22 2.06 -16.95
CA PHE A 36 2.93 0.70 -16.51
C PHE A 36 4.00 0.16 -15.55
N VAL A 37 3.60 -0.83 -14.75
CA VAL A 37 4.50 -1.49 -13.78
C VAL A 37 5.59 -2.35 -14.43
N ASP A 38 5.46 -2.67 -15.71
CA ASP A 38 6.42 -3.42 -16.52
C ASP A 38 7.23 -2.52 -17.48
N SER A 39 7.07 -1.19 -17.36
CA SER A 39 7.88 -0.23 -18.13
C SER A 39 9.37 -0.39 -17.82
N GLN A 40 10.23 -0.10 -18.80
CA GLN A 40 11.67 -0.22 -18.65
C GLN A 40 12.18 0.61 -17.46
N GLY A 41 12.95 -0.01 -16.57
CA GLY A 41 13.52 0.65 -15.37
C GLY A 41 12.61 0.64 -14.15
N VAL A 42 11.37 0.17 -14.26
CA VAL A 42 10.50 -0.08 -13.10
C VAL A 42 10.96 -1.37 -12.42
N GLN A 43 11.14 -1.32 -11.11
CA GLN A 43 11.57 -2.45 -10.30
C GLN A 43 10.53 -2.72 -9.22
N LYS A 44 10.19 -3.98 -9.01
CA LYS A 44 9.35 -4.39 -7.89
C LYS A 44 10.18 -4.34 -6.61
N LEU A 45 9.73 -3.57 -5.63
CA LEU A 45 10.42 -3.44 -4.35
C LEU A 45 9.96 -4.51 -3.37
N CYS A 46 8.65 -4.71 -3.24
CA CYS A 46 8.09 -5.70 -2.33
C CYS A 46 6.65 -6.05 -2.68
N ASP A 47 6.20 -7.19 -2.13
CA ASP A 47 4.79 -7.53 -2.03
C ASP A 47 4.32 -7.32 -0.61
N PHE A 48 3.13 -6.76 -0.43
CA PHE A 48 2.44 -6.84 0.84
C PHE A 48 0.97 -7.12 0.65
N THR A 49 0.41 -7.80 1.66
CA THR A 49 -1.01 -8.11 1.73
C THR A 49 -1.64 -7.24 2.80
N ILE A 50 -2.76 -6.61 2.43
CA ILE A 50 -3.58 -5.84 3.36
C ILE A 50 -4.81 -6.70 3.69
N PRO A 51 -4.84 -7.40 4.84
CA PRO A 51 -6.07 -8.01 5.31
C PRO A 51 -7.12 -6.92 5.55
N LEU A 52 -8.36 -7.20 5.18
CA LEU A 52 -9.47 -6.29 5.47
C LEU A 52 -9.99 -6.58 6.89
N PRO A 53 -10.27 -5.53 7.70
CA PRO A 53 -10.77 -5.72 9.05
C PRO A 53 -12.15 -6.37 8.98
N HIS A 54 -12.49 -7.17 9.98
CA HIS A 54 -13.84 -7.71 10.08
C HIS A 54 -14.84 -6.57 10.33
N ILE A 55 -15.85 -6.43 9.47
CA ILE A 55 -16.93 -5.45 9.63
C ILE A 55 -18.22 -6.22 9.97
N PRO A 56 -18.76 -6.07 11.20
CA PRO A 56 -19.97 -6.77 11.61
C PRO A 56 -21.15 -6.49 10.68
N GLY A 57 -21.77 -7.54 10.16
CA GLY A 57 -22.93 -7.44 9.26
C GLY A 57 -22.61 -6.97 7.83
N ALA A 58 -21.34 -6.76 7.47
CA ALA A 58 -20.97 -6.39 6.12
C ALA A 58 -21.13 -7.56 5.14
N ALA A 59 -21.79 -7.29 4.01
CA ALA A 59 -21.89 -8.23 2.90
C ALA A 59 -20.59 -8.26 2.07
N PRO A 60 -20.29 -9.37 1.38
CA PRO A 60 -19.25 -9.37 0.35
C PRO A 60 -19.45 -8.22 -0.65
N GLY A 61 -18.36 -7.56 -1.04
CA GLY A 61 -18.41 -6.37 -1.90
C GLY A 61 -18.58 -5.04 -1.16
N THR A 62 -18.75 -5.06 0.17
CA THR A 62 -18.85 -3.83 0.98
C THR A 62 -17.63 -2.93 0.72
N PRO A 63 -17.83 -1.64 0.42
CA PRO A 63 -16.73 -0.72 0.21
C PRO A 63 -15.94 -0.54 1.51
N VAL A 64 -14.63 -0.77 1.45
CA VAL A 64 -13.71 -0.50 2.57
C VAL A 64 -12.78 0.63 2.17
N ILE A 65 -12.76 1.65 3.02
CA ILE A 65 -11.91 2.84 2.85
C ILE A 65 -10.75 2.73 3.83
N PHE A 66 -9.53 2.94 3.33
CA PHE A 66 -8.33 2.95 4.14
C PHE A 66 -7.31 3.98 3.64
N THR A 67 -6.44 4.41 4.52
CA THR A 67 -5.29 5.26 4.20
C THR A 67 -4.04 4.39 4.21
N LEU A 68 -3.36 4.30 3.07
CA LEU A 68 -2.04 3.68 2.98
C LEU A 68 -0.98 4.76 3.29
N ARG A 69 -0.11 4.48 4.25
CA ARG A 69 1.04 5.31 4.63
C ARG A 69 2.32 4.53 4.38
N LEU A 70 3.26 5.12 3.65
CA LEU A 70 4.56 4.53 3.35
C LEU A 70 5.65 5.39 3.98
N TYR A 71 6.53 4.75 4.73
CA TYR A 71 7.67 5.38 5.39
C TYR A 71 8.95 4.78 4.80
N PHE A 72 9.74 5.62 4.11
CA PHE A 72 10.96 5.20 3.46
C PHE A 72 12.16 5.44 4.38
N GLY A 73 12.74 4.36 4.89
CA GLY A 73 14.05 4.35 5.51
C GLY A 73 15.16 4.28 4.48
N ARG A 74 16.40 4.11 4.93
CA ARG A 74 17.57 3.99 4.04
C ARG A 74 17.65 2.62 3.35
N THR A 75 17.21 1.57 4.02
CA THR A 75 17.30 0.16 3.58
C THR A 75 16.01 -0.60 3.88
N GLU A 76 14.96 0.12 4.25
CA GLU A 76 13.69 -0.48 4.64
C GLU A 76 12.53 0.44 4.27
N LEU A 77 11.37 -0.17 4.08
CA LEU A 77 10.10 0.50 3.86
C LEU A 77 9.08 -0.08 4.83
N LYS A 78 8.46 0.81 5.63
CA LYS A 78 7.28 0.46 6.42
C LYS A 78 6.04 0.89 5.68
N ALA A 79 5.08 -0.02 5.48
CA ALA A 79 3.77 0.30 4.93
C ALA A 79 2.69 0.05 5.99
N GLU A 80 1.80 1.03 6.19
CA GLU A 80 0.69 0.95 7.12
C GLU A 80 -0.64 1.21 6.41
N ALA A 81 -1.60 0.30 6.56
CA ALA A 81 -2.97 0.49 6.14
C ALA A 81 -3.82 0.82 7.37
N GLU A 82 -4.32 2.05 7.44
CA GLU A 82 -5.22 2.54 8.49
C GLU A 82 -6.66 2.53 7.99
N PHE A 83 -7.52 1.76 8.66
CA PHE A 83 -8.94 1.64 8.34
C PHE A 83 -9.79 2.63 9.13
N GLN A 84 -11.00 2.92 8.65
CA GLN A 84 -11.93 3.84 9.33
C GLN A 84 -12.32 3.39 10.75
N SER A 85 -12.17 2.09 11.06
CA SER A 85 -12.37 1.55 12.41
C SER A 85 -11.26 1.95 13.40
N GLY A 86 -10.15 2.53 12.91
CA GLY A 86 -8.94 2.80 13.68
C GLY A 86 -7.97 1.62 13.72
N GLU A 87 -8.31 0.48 13.10
CA GLU A 87 -7.38 -0.63 12.95
C GLU A 87 -6.24 -0.24 12.01
N VAL A 88 -5.00 -0.56 12.40
CA VAL A 88 -3.80 -0.30 11.60
C VAL A 88 -3.06 -1.60 11.37
N ILE A 89 -2.83 -1.92 10.10
CA ILE A 89 -2.07 -3.10 9.71
C ILE A 89 -0.76 -2.64 9.08
N SER A 90 0.36 -3.09 9.64
CA SER A 90 1.69 -2.69 9.22
C SER A 90 2.50 -3.85 8.65
N THR A 91 3.27 -3.60 7.59
CA THR A 91 4.32 -4.48 7.12
C THR A 91 5.66 -3.74 7.05
N LEU A 92 6.75 -4.49 7.13
CA LEU A 92 8.11 -3.99 6.95
C LEU A 92 8.76 -4.79 5.83
N CYS A 93 9.35 -4.07 4.86
CA CYS A 93 10.04 -4.65 3.73
C CYS A 93 11.49 -4.17 3.73
N HIS A 94 12.42 -5.08 3.50
CA HIS A 94 13.85 -4.79 3.38
C HIS A 94 14.26 -4.91 1.90
N PHE A 95 15.12 -4.01 1.44
CA PHE A 95 15.65 -3.98 0.07
C PHE A 95 17.13 -3.66 0.04
#